data_AF-A0A182MAP3-F1
#
_entry.id   AF-A0A182MAP3-F1
#
_cell.length_a   1.000
_cell.length_b   1.000
_cell.length_c   1.000
_cell.angle_alpha   90.00
_cell.angle_beta   90.00
_cell.angle_gamma   90.00
#
_symmetry.space_group_name_H-M   'P 1'
#
loop_
_entity.id
_entity.type
_entity.pdbx_description
1 polymer ?
#
loop_
_entity_poly.entity_id
_entity_poly.type
_entity_poly.pdbx_seq_one_letter_code
_entity_poly.pdbx_strand_id
1 'polypeptide(L)'
;MVKSKSSTKAGKVSRTLCFPLQTSEDIERLEQCVKSSADIKRQYEQILQYFLQKTPLKPAFALLHIFTEAALADYNFSGHCNYTRDKKRAMRNYVIFTSCIESAWDKMLPAEIRGRAIRDVIALVGNRKHLVKAHKSKDPNRDGMFITVSVETNKTDAYTIKFPIESEENVEMLEEWVKLSDNVRQRYVDYLGAVMKQGKSIGAVFGYIFSDAAMYSYNYSGICNRGPRRKAMLGYAIFTECMLEAWKDHGVNETVLRDSLTLIIKQINGRKRNRKYFQKRRANRDIMQMEDADPDSQIIENN
;
A
#
# COMPACT_ATOMS: atom_id res chain seq x y z
N MET A 1 25.36 -35.43 28.53
CA MET A 1 26.24 -36.33 27.74
C MET A 1 25.48 -37.60 27.41
N VAL A 2 25.18 -37.84 26.13
CA VAL A 2 25.13 -39.19 25.53
C VAL A 2 25.52 -39.01 24.05
N LYS A 3 26.62 -39.67 23.62
CA LYS A 3 27.03 -39.82 22.21
C LYS A 3 26.59 -41.22 21.74
N SER A 4 26.02 -41.36 20.54
CA SER A 4 26.58 -42.04 19.35
C SER A 4 25.43 -42.90 18.76
N LYS A 5 25.12 -42.92 17.46
CA LYS A 5 25.91 -43.49 16.36
C LYS A 5 25.51 -42.90 15.01
N SER A 6 26.50 -42.71 14.14
CA SER A 6 26.34 -42.42 12.72
C SER A 6 25.82 -43.64 11.95
N SER A 7 24.87 -43.45 11.04
CA SER A 7 24.77 -44.30 9.85
C SER A 7 24.41 -43.48 8.62
N THR A 8 25.20 -43.69 7.58
CA THR A 8 25.27 -42.95 6.32
C THR A 8 24.14 -43.39 5.39
N LYS A 9 23.19 -42.50 5.08
CA LYS A 9 22.32 -42.65 3.90
C LYS A 9 22.07 -41.28 3.26
N ALA A 10 22.33 -41.23 1.95
CA ALA A 10 22.08 -40.17 0.97
C ALA A 10 21.54 -38.87 1.55
N GLY A 11 22.36 -37.81 1.51
CA GLY A 11 22.01 -36.49 2.03
C GLY A 11 20.73 -35.94 1.43
N LYS A 12 19.58 -36.28 2.02
CA LYS A 12 18.39 -35.46 1.98
C LYS A 12 18.80 -34.17 2.67
N VAL A 13 19.17 -33.18 1.87
CA VAL A 13 19.35 -31.81 2.34
C VAL A 13 17.98 -31.37 2.84
N SER A 14 17.72 -31.56 4.14
CA SER A 14 16.51 -31.07 4.79
C SER A 14 16.66 -29.56 4.89
N ARG A 15 16.16 -28.84 3.88
CA ARG A 15 16.10 -27.38 3.90
C ARG A 15 14.76 -26.96 4.48
N THR A 16 14.79 -26.34 5.64
CA THR A 16 13.62 -25.71 6.25
C THR A 16 13.28 -24.43 5.48
N LEU A 17 12.02 -24.30 5.04
CA LEU A 17 11.51 -23.02 4.56
C LEU A 17 11.11 -22.16 5.76
N CYS A 18 11.58 -20.91 5.78
CA CYS A 18 11.25 -19.94 6.81
C CYS A 18 10.33 -18.88 6.22
N PHE A 19 9.21 -18.61 6.90
CA PHE A 19 8.27 -17.56 6.51
C PHE A 19 8.59 -16.25 7.24
N PRO A 20 8.37 -15.07 6.59
CA PRO A 20 7.95 -14.92 5.21
C PRO A 20 9.04 -15.32 4.21
N LEU A 21 8.66 -15.90 3.07
CA LEU A 21 9.57 -16.28 2.00
C LEU A 21 10.23 -15.03 1.42
N GLN A 22 11.55 -15.05 1.31
CA GLN A 22 12.35 -13.87 0.97
C GLN A 22 12.64 -13.74 -0.52
N THR A 23 12.66 -14.86 -1.24
CA THR A 23 13.07 -14.92 -2.65
C THR A 23 12.06 -15.64 -3.53
N SER A 24 12.12 -15.37 -4.84
CA SER A 24 11.34 -16.13 -5.83
C SER A 24 11.75 -17.60 -5.88
N GLU A 25 13.01 -17.95 -5.56
CA GLU A 25 13.46 -19.33 -5.47
C GLU A 25 12.77 -20.09 -4.32
N ASP A 26 12.53 -19.43 -3.18
CA ASP A 26 11.80 -20.02 -2.07
C ASP A 26 10.34 -20.33 -2.45
N ILE A 27 9.72 -19.47 -3.27
CA ILE A 27 8.37 -19.68 -3.81
C ILE A 27 8.33 -20.91 -4.73
N GLU A 28 9.30 -21.05 -5.64
CA GLU A 28 9.40 -22.23 -6.51
C GLU A 28 9.60 -23.53 -5.72
N ARG A 29 10.41 -23.47 -4.67
CA ARG A 29 10.63 -24.63 -3.78
C ARG A 29 9.35 -24.99 -3.03
N LEU A 30 8.65 -24.02 -2.47
CA LEU A 30 7.37 -24.26 -1.81
C LEU A 30 6.35 -24.87 -2.78
N GLU A 31 6.24 -24.33 -3.98
CA GLU A 31 5.37 -24.85 -5.05
C GLU A 31 5.68 -26.32 -5.36
N GLN A 32 6.97 -26.66 -5.54
CA GLN A 32 7.38 -28.03 -5.81
C GLN A 32 7.09 -28.97 -4.64
N CYS A 33 7.35 -28.53 -3.41
CA CYS A 33 7.08 -29.31 -2.20
C CYS A 33 5.58 -29.58 -2.01
N VAL A 34 4.74 -28.57 -2.22
CA VAL A 34 3.28 -28.68 -2.12
C VAL A 34 2.71 -29.58 -3.21
N LYS A 35 3.24 -29.53 -4.43
CA LYS A 35 2.87 -30.46 -5.52
C LYS A 35 3.26 -31.90 -5.24
N SER A 36 4.37 -32.11 -4.53
CA SER A 36 4.97 -33.44 -4.32
C SER A 36 4.51 -34.13 -3.03
N SER A 37 3.87 -33.41 -2.10
CA SER A 37 3.48 -33.94 -0.80
C SER A 37 2.15 -33.36 -0.31
N ALA A 38 1.17 -34.24 -0.08
CA ALA A 38 -0.11 -33.88 0.51
C ALA A 38 0.04 -33.37 1.96
N ASP A 39 1.00 -33.89 2.72
CA ASP A 39 1.28 -33.44 4.08
C ASP A 39 1.81 -32.01 4.11
N ILE A 40 2.76 -31.68 3.21
CA ILE A 40 3.28 -30.31 3.10
C ILE A 40 2.19 -29.36 2.60
N LYS A 41 1.35 -29.80 1.65
CA LYS A 41 0.18 -29.02 1.22
C LYS A 41 -0.72 -28.68 2.40
N ARG A 42 -1.07 -29.66 3.24
CA ARG A 42 -1.90 -29.45 4.44
C ARG A 42 -1.24 -28.49 5.44
N GLN A 43 0.06 -28.63 5.67
CA GLN A 43 0.81 -27.71 6.54
C GLN A 43 0.80 -26.28 5.99
N TYR A 44 0.97 -26.11 4.68
CA TYR A 44 0.90 -24.80 4.05
C TYR A 44 -0.51 -24.19 4.12
N GLU A 45 -1.57 -24.97 3.91
CA GLU A 45 -2.96 -24.52 4.09
C GLU A 45 -3.25 -24.10 5.55
N GLN A 46 -2.67 -24.79 6.53
CA GLN A 46 -2.76 -24.38 7.95
C GLN A 46 -2.04 -23.05 8.21
N ILE A 47 -0.89 -22.82 7.57
CA ILE A 47 -0.16 -21.53 7.65
C ILE A 47 -1.02 -20.42 7.01
N LEU A 48 -1.64 -20.67 5.86
CA LEU A 48 -2.57 -19.75 5.21
C LEU A 48 -3.77 -19.41 6.10
N GLN A 49 -4.36 -20.39 6.77
CA GLN A 49 -5.45 -20.18 7.72
C GLN A 49 -5.00 -19.41 8.94
N TYR A 50 -3.85 -19.77 9.52
CA TYR A 50 -3.27 -19.11 10.68
C TYR A 50 -3.08 -17.62 10.42
N PHE A 51 -2.41 -17.26 9.32
CA PHE A 51 -2.18 -15.85 9.00
C PHE A 51 -3.46 -15.13 8.61
N LEU A 52 -4.43 -15.80 7.98
CA LEU A 52 -5.73 -15.18 7.72
C LEU A 52 -6.49 -14.87 9.02
N GLN A 53 -6.52 -15.79 9.97
CA GLN A 53 -7.15 -15.58 11.29
C GLN A 53 -6.45 -14.48 12.09
N LYS A 54 -5.12 -14.37 11.94
CA LYS A 54 -4.30 -13.35 12.60
C LYS A 54 -4.34 -11.98 11.92
N THR A 55 -4.90 -11.90 10.71
CA THR A 55 -4.96 -10.68 9.92
C THR A 55 -6.42 -10.23 9.75
N PRO A 56 -6.99 -9.47 10.70
CA PRO A 56 -8.43 -9.12 10.70
C PRO A 56 -8.82 -8.10 9.60
N LEU A 57 -7.86 -7.60 8.83
CA LEU A 57 -8.01 -6.43 7.96
C LEU A 57 -8.40 -6.78 6.52
N LYS A 58 -7.49 -7.42 5.78
CA LYS A 58 -7.71 -7.89 4.39
C LYS A 58 -6.92 -9.18 4.12
N PRO A 59 -7.50 -10.15 3.37
CA PRO A 59 -6.83 -11.41 3.10
C PRO A 59 -5.51 -11.26 2.32
N ALA A 60 -5.34 -10.18 1.55
CA ALA A 60 -4.08 -9.88 0.85
C ALA A 60 -2.90 -9.68 1.82
N PHE A 61 -3.14 -9.16 3.03
CA PHE A 61 -2.09 -8.97 4.03
C PHE A 61 -1.66 -10.29 4.69
N ALA A 62 -2.56 -11.26 4.80
CA ALA A 62 -2.20 -12.61 5.23
C ALA A 62 -1.16 -13.24 4.29
N LEU A 63 -1.20 -12.89 2.99
CA LEU A 63 -0.19 -13.32 2.03
C LEU A 63 1.15 -12.60 2.21
N LEU A 64 1.19 -11.38 2.75
CA LEU A 64 2.45 -10.68 3.03
C LEU A 64 3.20 -11.22 4.24
N HIS A 65 2.52 -11.90 5.16
CA HIS A 65 3.16 -12.68 6.23
C HIS A 65 3.78 -14.00 5.72
N ILE A 66 3.40 -14.42 4.50
CA ILE A 66 3.88 -15.66 3.87
C ILE A 66 4.93 -15.33 2.81
N PHE A 67 4.79 -14.23 2.08
CA PHE A 67 5.67 -13.82 1.00
C PHE A 67 6.10 -12.37 1.19
N THR A 68 7.41 -12.14 1.21
CA THR A 68 7.92 -10.77 1.16
C THR A 68 7.67 -10.13 -0.19
N GLU A 69 7.74 -8.80 -0.23
CA GLU A 69 7.66 -8.03 -1.46
C GLU A 69 8.77 -8.38 -2.45
N ALA A 70 9.97 -8.67 -1.93
CA ALA A 70 11.11 -9.10 -2.72
C ALA A 70 10.82 -10.44 -3.41
N ALA A 71 10.21 -11.39 -2.70
CA ALA A 71 9.82 -12.67 -3.28
C ALA A 71 8.74 -12.51 -4.37
N LEU A 72 7.78 -11.60 -4.18
CA LEU A 72 6.67 -11.36 -5.13
C LEU A 72 7.03 -10.41 -6.29
N ALA A 73 8.23 -9.81 -6.28
CA ALA A 73 8.68 -8.81 -7.25
C ALA A 73 8.47 -9.22 -8.72
N ASP A 74 8.73 -10.49 -9.01
CA ASP A 74 8.76 -11.09 -10.35
C ASP A 74 7.45 -11.77 -10.73
N TYR A 75 6.45 -11.69 -9.85
CA TYR A 75 5.14 -12.31 -10.04
C TYR A 75 4.07 -11.26 -10.37
N ASN A 76 3.06 -11.70 -11.10
CA ASN A 76 1.75 -11.05 -11.19
C ASN A 76 0.68 -12.11 -11.45
N PHE A 77 -0.60 -11.73 -11.45
CA PHE A 77 -1.67 -12.72 -11.60
C PHE A 77 -1.67 -13.42 -12.97
N SER A 78 -1.46 -12.68 -14.06
CA SER A 78 -1.64 -13.17 -15.44
C SER A 78 -0.36 -13.55 -16.20
N GLY A 79 0.83 -13.23 -15.67
CA GLY A 79 2.12 -13.31 -16.35
C GLY A 79 2.42 -12.16 -17.31
N HIS A 80 1.45 -11.28 -17.58
CA HIS A 80 1.59 -10.22 -18.59
C HIS A 80 1.74 -8.86 -17.91
N CYS A 81 2.83 -8.16 -18.21
CA CYS A 81 3.02 -6.78 -17.77
C CYS A 81 2.89 -5.84 -18.97
N ASN A 82 1.94 -4.91 -18.92
CA ASN A 82 1.71 -3.95 -20.00
C ASN A 82 2.72 -2.78 -20.00
N TYR A 83 3.53 -2.64 -18.94
CA TYR A 83 4.42 -1.50 -18.72
C TYR A 83 5.91 -1.82 -18.88
N THR A 84 6.33 -3.04 -18.54
CA THR A 84 7.70 -3.51 -18.73
C THR A 84 7.66 -4.67 -19.72
N ARG A 85 8.52 -4.67 -20.74
CA ARG A 85 8.66 -5.79 -21.69
C ARG A 85 9.12 -7.10 -21.01
N ASP A 86 9.43 -7.06 -19.71
CA ASP A 86 9.81 -8.21 -18.91
C ASP A 86 8.61 -9.12 -18.60
N LYS A 87 8.76 -10.40 -18.94
CA LYS A 87 7.77 -11.45 -18.64
C LYS A 87 7.82 -11.76 -17.14
N LYS A 88 6.73 -11.47 -16.44
CA LYS A 88 6.53 -11.87 -15.04
C LYS A 88 6.00 -13.30 -14.96
N ARG A 89 6.23 -13.98 -13.84
CA ARG A 89 5.66 -15.30 -13.55
C ARG A 89 4.18 -15.17 -13.20
N ALA A 90 3.35 -16.00 -13.82
CA ALA A 90 1.89 -15.96 -13.66
C ALA A 90 1.46 -16.76 -12.42
N MET A 91 1.04 -16.09 -11.35
CA MET A 91 0.57 -16.73 -10.11
C MET A 91 -0.58 -17.71 -10.35
N ARG A 92 -1.44 -17.46 -11.35
CA ARG A 92 -2.54 -18.38 -11.71
C ARG A 92 -2.07 -19.79 -12.10
N ASN A 93 -0.78 -19.97 -12.41
CA ASN A 93 -0.20 -21.26 -12.76
C ASN A 93 0.38 -22.02 -11.56
N TYR A 94 0.30 -21.45 -10.35
CA TYR A 94 0.88 -22.00 -9.13
C TYR A 94 -0.23 -22.48 -8.21
N VAL A 95 -0.10 -23.71 -7.70
CA VAL A 95 -1.09 -24.29 -6.78
C VAL A 95 -1.09 -23.57 -5.44
N ILE A 96 0.08 -23.07 -5.00
CA ILE A 96 0.21 -22.33 -3.74
C ILE A 96 -0.51 -20.99 -3.72
N PHE A 97 -0.74 -20.40 -4.90
CA PHE A 97 -1.48 -19.14 -5.08
C PHE A 97 -2.91 -19.35 -5.56
N THR A 98 -3.32 -20.57 -5.88
CA THR A 98 -4.66 -20.87 -6.41
C THR A 98 -5.36 -21.88 -5.52
N SER A 99 -5.22 -23.17 -5.81
CA SER A 99 -5.96 -24.23 -5.14
C SER A 99 -5.72 -24.29 -3.63
N CYS A 100 -4.51 -23.99 -3.15
CA CYS A 100 -4.22 -23.98 -1.72
C CYS A 100 -4.87 -22.81 -0.99
N ILE A 101 -4.88 -21.61 -1.59
CA ILE A 101 -5.58 -20.45 -1.01
C ILE A 101 -7.09 -20.70 -1.02
N GLU A 102 -7.61 -21.21 -2.13
CA GLU A 102 -9.02 -21.54 -2.26
C GLU A 102 -9.46 -22.57 -1.20
N SER A 103 -8.76 -23.69 -1.11
CA SER A 103 -8.98 -24.75 -0.11
C SER A 103 -8.85 -24.24 1.33
N ALA A 104 -7.78 -23.49 1.62
CA ALA A 104 -7.48 -23.02 2.98
C ALA A 104 -8.53 -22.03 3.48
N TRP A 105 -8.98 -21.12 2.61
CA TRP A 105 -9.86 -20.02 2.99
C TRP A 105 -11.33 -20.27 2.66
N ASP A 106 -11.68 -21.44 2.11
CA ASP A 106 -13.03 -21.71 1.60
C ASP A 106 -14.11 -21.45 2.64
N LYS A 107 -13.86 -21.94 3.86
CA LYS A 107 -14.78 -21.84 5.00
C LYS A 107 -14.69 -20.51 5.75
N MET A 108 -13.73 -19.65 5.39
CA MET A 108 -13.43 -18.42 6.10
C MET A 108 -13.85 -17.16 5.33
N LEU A 109 -13.87 -17.23 3.99
CA LEU A 109 -14.12 -16.08 3.12
C LEU A 109 -14.96 -16.48 1.91
N PRO A 110 -15.83 -15.60 1.37
CA PRO A 110 -16.47 -15.80 0.07
C PRO A 110 -15.47 -15.90 -1.09
N ALA A 111 -15.81 -16.67 -2.13
CA ALA A 111 -14.95 -16.95 -3.29
C ALA A 111 -14.44 -15.68 -4.00
N GLU A 112 -15.27 -14.65 -4.09
CA GLU A 112 -14.95 -13.38 -4.73
C GLU A 112 -13.83 -12.64 -4.01
N ILE A 113 -13.79 -12.75 -2.67
CA ILE A 113 -12.79 -12.12 -1.81
C ILE A 113 -11.46 -12.89 -1.89
N ARG A 114 -11.51 -14.23 -1.92
CA ARG A 114 -10.31 -15.08 -2.05
C ARG A 114 -9.54 -14.76 -3.33
N GLY A 115 -10.23 -14.74 -4.47
CA GLY A 115 -9.60 -14.42 -5.76
C GLY A 115 -9.11 -12.97 -5.85
N ARG A 116 -9.74 -12.03 -5.13
CA ARG A 116 -9.33 -10.63 -5.11
C ARG A 116 -8.06 -10.42 -4.29
N ALA A 117 -7.90 -11.13 -3.17
CA ALA A 117 -6.72 -11.03 -2.30
C ALA A 117 -5.38 -11.25 -3.03
N ILE A 118 -5.33 -12.21 -3.96
CA ILE A 118 -4.14 -12.51 -4.76
C ILE A 118 -3.80 -11.36 -5.74
N ARG A 119 -4.82 -10.69 -6.28
CA ARG A 119 -4.61 -9.53 -7.15
C ARG A 119 -4.18 -8.31 -6.35
N ASP A 120 -4.78 -8.12 -5.18
CA ASP A 120 -4.50 -6.99 -4.29
C ASP A 120 -3.07 -7.06 -3.74
N VAL A 121 -2.56 -8.24 -3.37
CA VAL A 121 -1.17 -8.38 -2.88
C VAL A 121 -0.15 -7.97 -3.96
N ILE A 122 -0.42 -8.24 -5.23
CA ILE A 122 0.45 -7.81 -6.34
C ILE A 122 0.38 -6.29 -6.54
N ALA A 123 -0.81 -5.69 -6.41
CA ALA A 123 -0.95 -4.25 -6.46
C ALA A 123 -0.16 -3.55 -5.33
N LEU A 124 -0.18 -4.13 -4.12
CA LEU A 124 0.59 -3.65 -2.96
C LEU A 124 2.11 -3.65 -3.24
N VAL A 125 2.64 -4.74 -3.83
CA VAL A 125 4.06 -4.88 -4.18
C VAL A 125 4.47 -3.93 -5.32
N GLY A 126 3.59 -3.72 -6.31
CA GLY A 126 3.84 -2.83 -7.45
C GLY A 126 3.97 -1.35 -7.05
N ASN A 127 3.10 -0.89 -6.16
CA ASN A 127 3.03 0.52 -5.77
C ASN A 127 4.23 0.98 -4.91
N ARG A 128 4.83 0.08 -4.10
CA ARG A 128 5.99 0.42 -3.25
C ARG A 128 7.31 0.59 -4.01
N LYS A 129 7.51 -0.11 -5.14
CA LYS A 129 8.69 0.08 -6.01
C LYS A 129 8.77 1.49 -6.61
N HIS A 130 7.63 2.12 -6.89
CA HIS A 130 7.55 3.50 -7.39
C HIS A 130 7.88 4.54 -6.30
N LEU A 131 7.59 4.25 -5.03
CA LEU A 131 7.90 5.09 -3.87
C LEU A 131 9.40 5.18 -3.57
N VAL A 132 10.15 4.07 -3.67
CA VAL A 132 11.60 4.05 -3.42
C VAL A 132 12.38 4.88 -4.45
N LYS A 133 11.92 4.92 -5.71
CA LYS A 133 12.52 5.76 -6.75
C LYS A 133 12.29 7.27 -6.53
N ALA A 134 11.18 7.65 -5.89
CA ALA A 134 10.85 9.04 -5.61
C ALA A 134 11.63 9.65 -4.42
N HIS A 135 12.14 8.81 -3.51
CA HIS A 135 12.87 9.23 -2.30
C HIS A 135 14.31 9.70 -2.55
N LYS A 136 14.85 9.57 -3.78
CA LYS A 136 16.16 10.17 -4.11
C LYS A 136 16.12 11.68 -4.31
N SER A 137 14.94 12.32 -4.20
CA SER A 137 14.82 13.77 -4.24
C SER A 137 13.78 14.27 -3.23
N LYS A 138 14.19 14.61 -2.00
CA LYS A 138 13.90 15.88 -1.30
C LYS A 138 14.03 15.80 0.23
N ASP A 139 14.74 16.81 0.74
CA ASP A 139 14.71 17.51 2.03
C ASP A 139 14.83 16.69 3.35
N PRO A 140 15.99 16.78 4.07
CA PRO A 140 16.29 15.97 5.25
C PRO A 140 15.60 16.43 6.57
N ASN A 141 14.74 17.45 6.57
CA ASN A 141 14.20 18.04 7.82
C ASN A 141 12.68 17.82 8.06
N ARG A 142 12.09 16.76 7.49
CA ARG A 142 10.74 16.29 7.86
C ARG A 142 10.86 15.16 8.88
N ASP A 143 10.84 15.49 10.16
CA ASP A 143 10.67 14.50 11.23
C ASP A 143 9.29 13.83 11.07
N GLY A 144 9.29 12.67 10.42
CA GLY A 144 8.09 11.88 10.16
C GLY A 144 7.65 11.18 11.44
N MET A 145 6.45 11.51 11.93
CA MET A 145 5.81 10.76 13.00
C MET A 145 5.17 9.47 12.44
N PHE A 146 5.24 8.40 13.22
CA PHE A 146 4.84 7.05 12.87
C PHE A 146 3.69 6.60 13.76
N ILE A 147 2.52 6.30 13.19
CA ILE A 147 1.54 5.47 13.90
C ILE A 147 1.90 4.02 13.60
N THR A 148 2.47 3.37 14.60
CA THR A 148 2.81 1.95 14.55
C THR A 148 1.67 1.17 15.21
N VAL A 149 1.03 0.27 14.47
CA VAL A 149 0.10 -0.69 15.06
C VAL A 149 0.91 -1.94 15.39
N SER A 150 1.14 -2.17 16.68
CA SER A 150 1.71 -3.42 17.17
C SER A 150 0.56 -4.40 17.30
N VAL A 151 0.43 -5.31 16.35
CA VAL A 151 -0.37 -6.52 16.56
C VAL A 151 0.43 -7.33 17.60
N GLU A 152 -0.13 -7.56 18.80
CA GLU A 152 0.53 -8.33 19.85
C GLU A 152 0.72 -9.79 19.42
N THR A 153 1.79 -10.06 18.68
CA THR A 153 2.43 -11.35 18.56
C THR A 153 3.93 -11.14 18.39
N ASN A 154 4.72 -11.89 19.16
CA ASN A 154 6.17 -11.77 19.31
C ASN A 154 6.94 -11.51 17.99
N LYS A 155 7.56 -10.32 17.94
CA LYS A 155 8.60 -9.80 17.02
C LYS A 155 8.24 -9.66 15.52
N THR A 156 8.06 -8.38 15.18
CA THR A 156 8.25 -7.67 13.89
C THR A 156 7.30 -7.97 12.73
N ASP A 157 6.07 -7.44 12.81
CA ASP A 157 5.34 -6.88 11.67
C ASP A 157 4.52 -5.67 12.12
N ALA A 158 5.22 -4.57 12.38
CA ALA A 158 4.64 -3.30 12.80
C ALA A 158 4.22 -2.51 11.55
N TYR A 159 2.94 -2.56 11.18
CA TYR A 159 2.44 -1.71 10.09
C TYR A 159 2.49 -0.25 10.55
N THR A 160 3.20 0.55 9.78
CA THR A 160 3.52 1.93 10.14
C THR A 160 2.96 2.89 9.09
N ILE A 161 2.00 3.72 9.50
CA ILE A 161 1.55 4.85 8.68
C ILE A 161 2.46 6.03 8.95
N LYS A 162 3.05 6.56 7.87
CA LYS A 162 3.89 7.76 7.89
C LYS A 162 3.04 8.96 7.51
N PHE A 163 3.21 10.06 8.25
CA PHE A 163 2.60 11.33 7.94
C PHE A 163 3.56 12.29 7.22
N PRO A 164 3.10 13.11 6.27
CA PRO A 164 1.73 13.12 5.73
C PRO A 164 1.43 11.87 4.91
N ILE A 165 0.18 11.41 4.93
CA ILE A 165 -0.29 10.27 4.15
C ILE A 165 -0.28 10.64 2.67
N GLU A 166 0.48 9.88 1.88
CA GLU A 166 0.77 10.23 0.48
C GLU A 166 -0.12 9.51 -0.55
N SER A 167 -0.80 8.43 -0.15
CA SER A 167 -1.60 7.60 -1.05
C SER A 167 -3.02 7.38 -0.52
N GLU A 168 -3.96 7.15 -1.44
CA GLU A 168 -5.36 6.84 -1.13
C GLU A 168 -5.48 5.56 -0.30
N GLU A 169 -4.65 4.55 -0.58
CA GLU A 169 -4.68 3.26 0.12
C GLU A 169 -4.33 3.40 1.60
N ASN A 170 -3.37 4.27 1.93
CA ASN A 170 -3.00 4.52 3.32
C ASN A 170 -4.07 5.33 4.07
N VAL A 171 -4.90 6.11 3.37
CA VAL A 171 -6.07 6.79 3.94
C VAL A 171 -7.14 5.76 4.29
N GLU A 172 -7.45 4.84 3.36
CA GLU A 172 -8.38 3.73 3.62
C GLU A 172 -7.90 2.83 4.76
N MET A 173 -6.59 2.56 4.81
CA MET A 173 -6.00 1.74 5.87
C MET A 173 -6.12 2.40 7.24
N LEU A 174 -5.84 3.71 7.34
CA LEU A 174 -6.03 4.44 8.59
C LEU A 174 -7.50 4.41 9.03
N GLU A 175 -8.43 4.65 8.10
CA GLU A 175 -9.87 4.60 8.39
C GLU A 175 -10.30 3.24 8.94
N GLU A 176 -9.84 2.16 8.30
CA GLU A 176 -10.14 0.80 8.74
C GLU A 176 -9.56 0.53 10.13
N TRP A 177 -8.32 0.95 10.41
CA TRP A 177 -7.71 0.74 11.73
C TRP A 177 -8.39 1.52 12.84
N VAL A 178 -8.77 2.75 12.56
CA VAL A 178 -9.51 3.61 13.49
C VAL A 178 -10.88 3.00 13.83
N LYS A 179 -11.56 2.38 12.86
CA LYS A 179 -12.83 1.69 13.08
C LYS A 179 -12.69 0.37 13.86
N LEU A 180 -11.57 -0.31 13.74
CA LEU A 180 -11.36 -1.65 14.32
C LEU A 180 -10.67 -1.65 15.69
N SER A 181 -9.94 -0.59 16.03
CA SER A 181 -9.15 -0.53 17.26
C SER A 181 -9.25 0.83 17.93
N ASP A 182 -9.86 0.84 19.11
CA ASP A 182 -9.92 2.04 19.97
C ASP A 182 -8.54 2.55 20.35
N ASN A 183 -7.54 1.67 20.46
CA ASN A 183 -6.16 2.07 20.72
C ASN A 183 -5.59 2.88 19.54
N VAL A 184 -5.83 2.42 18.30
CA VAL A 184 -5.36 3.13 17.10
C VAL A 184 -6.14 4.42 16.90
N ARG A 185 -7.46 4.40 17.13
CA ARG A 185 -8.30 5.60 17.18
C ARG A 185 -7.71 6.62 18.14
N GLN A 186 -7.45 6.22 19.39
CA GLN A 186 -6.90 7.12 20.39
C GLN A 186 -5.53 7.66 19.98
N ARG A 187 -4.60 6.81 19.51
CA ARG A 187 -3.29 7.26 19.01
C ARG A 187 -3.40 8.25 17.86
N TYR A 188 -4.38 8.07 16.97
CA TYR A 188 -4.63 8.99 15.88
C TYR A 188 -5.23 10.31 16.38
N VAL A 189 -6.19 10.28 17.30
CA VAL A 189 -6.75 11.47 17.97
C VAL A 189 -5.65 12.24 18.70
N ASP A 190 -4.80 11.57 19.47
CA ASP A 190 -3.67 12.17 20.17
C ASP A 190 -2.69 12.84 19.19
N TYR A 191 -2.39 12.17 18.07
CA TYR A 191 -1.58 12.73 17.00
C TYR A 191 -2.23 13.97 16.38
N LEU A 192 -3.53 13.90 16.06
CA LEU A 192 -4.29 15.03 15.53
C LEU A 192 -4.26 16.23 16.47
N GLY A 193 -4.39 15.99 17.79
CA GLY A 193 -4.26 17.01 18.82
C GLY A 193 -2.84 17.60 18.86
N ALA A 194 -1.80 16.77 18.78
CA ALA A 194 -0.40 17.21 18.82
C ALA A 194 0.01 18.06 17.61
N VAL A 195 -0.53 17.78 16.41
CA VAL A 195 -0.24 18.58 15.21
C VAL A 195 -1.06 19.87 15.16
N MET A 196 -2.17 19.94 15.87
CA MET A 196 -2.97 21.14 16.02
C MET A 196 -2.27 22.11 16.96
N LYS A 197 -1.71 23.19 16.39
CA LYS A 197 -1.05 24.26 17.16
C LYS A 197 -1.95 25.49 17.19
N GLN A 198 -1.97 26.19 18.32
CA GLN A 198 -2.68 27.46 18.45
C GLN A 198 -2.29 28.43 17.30
N GLY A 199 -3.31 29.05 16.68
CA GLY A 199 -3.14 30.00 15.58
C GLY A 199 -2.95 29.40 14.18
N LYS A 200 -2.80 28.07 14.02
CA LYS A 200 -2.77 27.44 12.69
C LYS A 200 -4.19 27.15 12.19
N SER A 201 -4.43 27.37 10.89
CA SER A 201 -5.69 27.00 10.26
C SER A 201 -5.80 25.48 10.07
N ILE A 202 -7.03 24.96 10.08
CA ILE A 202 -7.31 23.54 9.80
C ILE A 202 -6.68 23.11 8.48
N GLY A 203 -6.73 23.96 7.44
CA GLY A 203 -6.11 23.64 6.15
C GLY A 203 -4.59 23.50 6.19
N ALA A 204 -3.91 24.29 7.02
CA ALA A 204 -2.46 24.14 7.22
C ALA A 204 -2.14 22.86 7.98
N VAL A 205 -2.90 22.55 9.04
CA VAL A 205 -2.75 21.32 9.84
C VAL A 205 -3.04 20.08 8.97
N PHE A 206 -4.08 20.13 8.16
CA PHE A 206 -4.48 19.07 7.24
C PHE A 206 -3.34 18.68 6.27
N GLY A 207 -2.52 19.64 5.83
CA GLY A 207 -1.36 19.38 4.98
C GLY A 207 -0.21 18.60 5.64
N TYR A 208 -0.18 18.53 6.98
CA TYR A 208 0.74 17.65 7.71
C TYR A 208 0.18 16.23 7.86
N ILE A 209 -1.13 16.06 7.68
CA ILE A 209 -1.82 14.77 7.86
C ILE A 209 -1.98 14.07 6.50
N PHE A 210 -2.38 14.81 5.46
CA PHE A 210 -2.64 14.26 4.13
C PHE A 210 -1.97 15.10 3.05
N SER A 211 -1.30 14.42 2.12
CA SER A 211 -0.84 15.05 0.89
C SER A 211 -2.01 15.39 -0.04
N ASP A 212 -1.78 16.30 -0.98
CA ASP A 212 -2.73 16.56 -2.07
C ASP A 212 -3.09 15.27 -2.85
N ALA A 213 -2.09 14.39 -3.08
CA ALA A 213 -2.24 13.20 -3.91
C ALA A 213 -3.19 12.17 -3.28
N ALA A 214 -3.04 11.93 -1.97
CA ALA A 214 -3.91 11.05 -1.20
C ALA A 214 -5.39 11.49 -1.25
N MET A 215 -5.65 12.79 -1.43
CA MET A 215 -7.00 13.37 -1.34
C MET A 215 -7.72 13.50 -2.69
N TYR A 216 -7.12 13.11 -3.81
CA TYR A 216 -7.71 13.33 -5.14
C TYR A 216 -9.04 12.62 -5.37
N SER A 217 -9.24 11.47 -4.72
CA SER A 217 -10.43 10.63 -4.84
C SER A 217 -11.54 11.01 -3.85
N TYR A 218 -11.32 12.01 -3.00
CA TYR A 218 -12.22 12.40 -1.93
C TYR A 218 -12.87 13.76 -2.17
N ASN A 219 -14.03 13.94 -1.55
CA ASN A 219 -14.66 15.23 -1.26
C ASN A 219 -15.52 15.09 0.01
N TYR A 220 -16.08 16.19 0.51
CA TYR A 220 -16.84 16.14 1.76
C TYR A 220 -18.06 15.21 1.69
N SER A 221 -18.97 15.43 0.73
CA SER A 221 -20.28 14.77 0.68
C SER A 221 -20.38 13.57 -0.27
N GLY A 222 -19.36 13.26 -1.08
CA GLY A 222 -19.45 12.27 -2.16
C GLY A 222 -20.15 12.78 -3.43
N ILE A 223 -20.93 13.85 -3.33
CA ILE A 223 -21.72 14.39 -4.43
C ILE A 223 -20.81 15.11 -5.43
N CYS A 224 -20.87 14.70 -6.69
CA CYS A 224 -20.14 15.36 -7.77
C CYS A 224 -21.07 15.56 -8.97
N ASN A 225 -21.28 16.82 -9.37
CA ASN A 225 -22.15 17.15 -10.51
C ASN A 225 -21.50 16.85 -11.86
N ARG A 226 -20.16 16.67 -11.90
CA ARG A 226 -19.38 16.37 -13.12
C ARG A 226 -18.13 15.55 -12.78
N GLY A 227 -17.99 14.37 -13.36
CA GLY A 227 -16.80 13.51 -13.26
C GLY A 227 -17.01 12.21 -12.46
N PRO A 228 -15.93 11.45 -12.22
CA PRO A 228 -15.99 10.21 -11.44
C PRO A 228 -16.53 10.46 -10.03
N ARG A 229 -17.31 9.51 -9.51
CA ARG A 229 -17.79 9.56 -8.13
C ARG A 229 -16.59 9.62 -7.18
N ARG A 230 -16.67 10.51 -6.19
CA ARG A 230 -15.65 10.67 -5.15
C ARG A 230 -16.13 10.02 -3.87
N LYS A 231 -15.19 9.57 -3.05
CA LYS A 231 -15.44 9.04 -1.71
C LYS A 231 -15.86 10.17 -0.78
N ALA A 232 -16.95 9.96 -0.04
CA ALA A 232 -17.51 10.94 0.88
C ALA A 232 -16.75 10.92 2.21
N MET A 233 -16.00 11.97 2.51
CA MET A 233 -15.31 12.11 3.80
C MET A 233 -16.28 12.07 4.98
N LEU A 234 -17.54 12.45 4.80
CA LEU A 234 -18.58 12.36 5.82
C LEU A 234 -18.76 10.93 6.37
N GLY A 235 -18.47 9.90 5.59
CA GLY A 235 -18.58 8.49 6.01
C GLY A 235 -17.34 7.92 6.71
N TYR A 236 -16.33 8.75 6.96
CA TYR A 236 -15.01 8.34 7.44
C TYR A 236 -14.72 8.93 8.81
N ALA A 237 -14.54 8.08 9.82
CA ALA A 237 -14.23 8.47 11.19
C ALA A 237 -12.94 9.30 11.28
N ILE A 238 -11.96 9.05 10.40
CA ILE A 238 -10.68 9.78 10.40
C ILE A 238 -10.80 11.25 9.98
N PHE A 239 -11.87 11.61 9.28
CA PHE A 239 -12.16 12.99 8.84
C PHE A 239 -13.26 13.64 9.67
N THR A 240 -14.04 12.86 10.42
CA THR A 240 -15.17 13.35 11.22
C THR A 240 -14.87 13.16 12.70
N GLU A 241 -15.29 12.04 13.29
CA GLU A 241 -15.24 11.73 14.71
C GLU A 241 -13.87 12.01 15.32
N CYS A 242 -12.79 11.51 14.71
CA CYS A 242 -11.44 11.68 15.24
C CYS A 242 -10.95 13.14 15.20
N MET A 243 -11.27 13.88 14.13
CA MET A 243 -10.88 15.29 14.02
C MET A 243 -11.71 16.17 14.95
N LEU A 244 -12.99 15.86 15.13
CA LEU A 244 -13.85 16.56 16.09
C LEU A 244 -13.39 16.32 17.52
N GLU A 245 -13.09 15.07 17.87
CA GLU A 245 -12.58 14.70 19.19
C GLU A 245 -11.25 15.41 19.47
N ALA A 246 -10.29 15.34 18.55
CA ALA A 246 -8.95 15.90 18.73
C ALA A 246 -8.92 17.44 18.76
N TRP A 247 -9.82 18.11 18.03
CA TRP A 247 -9.78 19.56 17.85
C TRP A 247 -10.91 20.31 18.57
N LYS A 248 -11.69 19.61 19.39
CA LYS A 248 -12.79 20.19 20.18
C LYS A 248 -12.34 21.39 21.02
N ASP A 249 -11.21 21.23 21.72
CA ASP A 249 -10.66 22.28 22.60
C ASP A 249 -10.06 23.47 21.82
N HIS A 250 -9.89 23.31 20.51
CA HIS A 250 -9.50 24.38 19.59
C HIS A 250 -10.71 25.07 18.93
N GLY A 251 -11.93 24.83 19.42
CA GLY A 251 -13.16 25.44 18.92
C GLY A 251 -13.67 24.83 17.61
N VAL A 252 -13.19 23.65 17.22
CA VAL A 252 -13.66 22.97 16.02
C VAL A 252 -14.92 22.16 16.35
N ASN A 253 -16.03 22.54 15.72
CA ASN A 253 -17.29 21.78 15.73
C ASN A 253 -17.61 21.25 14.33
N GLU A 254 -18.70 20.48 14.20
CA GLU A 254 -19.11 19.86 12.93
C GLU A 254 -19.24 20.85 11.76
N THR A 255 -19.80 22.02 12.02
CA THR A 255 -20.00 23.06 10.99
C THR A 255 -18.66 23.62 10.53
N VAL A 256 -17.79 23.99 11.47
CA VAL A 256 -16.44 24.52 11.17
C VAL A 256 -15.60 23.49 10.42
N LEU A 257 -15.66 22.22 10.85
CA LEU A 257 -14.92 21.13 10.23
C LEU A 257 -15.40 20.87 8.80
N ARG A 258 -16.73 20.76 8.59
CA ARG A 258 -17.34 20.60 7.26
C ARG A 258 -16.90 21.68 6.28
N ASP A 259 -17.03 22.93 6.69
CA ASP A 259 -16.77 24.08 5.83
C ASP A 259 -15.27 24.15 5.48
N SER A 260 -14.42 23.83 6.47
CA SER A 260 -12.97 23.72 6.28
C SER A 260 -12.58 22.60 5.32
N LEU A 261 -13.07 21.37 5.51
CA LEU A 261 -12.78 20.23 4.63
C LEU A 261 -13.25 20.49 3.20
N THR A 262 -14.43 21.10 3.04
CA THR A 262 -14.96 21.50 1.73
C THR A 262 -14.03 22.49 1.03
N LEU A 263 -13.54 23.51 1.75
CA LEU A 263 -12.60 24.49 1.22
C LEU A 263 -11.24 23.87 0.88
N ILE A 264 -10.70 23.02 1.76
CA ILE A 264 -9.43 22.32 1.57
C ILE A 264 -9.46 21.49 0.28
N ILE A 265 -10.52 20.69 0.08
CA ILE A 265 -10.67 19.88 -1.12
C ILE A 265 -10.81 20.75 -2.38
N LYS A 266 -11.53 21.88 -2.30
CA LYS A 266 -11.60 22.84 -3.41
C LYS A 266 -10.21 23.36 -3.78
N GLN A 267 -9.37 23.69 -2.79
CA GLN A 267 -8.01 24.17 -2.99
C GLN A 267 -7.08 23.07 -3.57
N ILE A 268 -7.14 21.84 -3.04
CA ILE A 268 -6.37 20.68 -3.55
C ILE A 268 -6.68 20.44 -5.03
N ASN A 269 -7.95 20.45 -5.40
CA ASN A 269 -8.38 20.29 -6.80
C ASN A 269 -7.94 21.47 -7.68
N GLY A 270 -7.94 22.69 -7.14
CA GLY A 270 -7.37 23.87 -7.79
C GLY A 270 -5.90 23.68 -8.12
N ARG A 271 -5.09 23.27 -7.13
CA ARG A 271 -3.66 22.96 -7.31
C ARG A 271 -3.43 21.85 -8.32
N LYS A 272 -4.23 20.77 -8.31
CA LYS A 272 -4.18 19.68 -9.30
C LYS A 272 -4.36 20.20 -10.73
N ARG A 273 -5.38 21.03 -10.97
CA ARG A 273 -5.65 21.61 -12.29
C ARG A 273 -4.51 22.53 -12.75
N ASN A 274 -4.01 23.37 -11.85
CA ASN A 274 -2.88 24.26 -12.15
C ASN A 274 -1.62 23.47 -12.51
N ARG A 275 -1.29 22.41 -11.74
CA ARG A 275 -0.17 21.51 -12.05
C ARG A 275 -0.31 20.90 -13.46
N LYS A 276 -1.49 20.38 -13.80
CA LYS A 276 -1.76 19.81 -15.14
C LYS A 276 -1.63 20.86 -16.26
N TYR A 277 -2.15 22.08 -16.03
CA TYR A 277 -2.05 23.18 -16.99
C TYR A 277 -0.58 23.56 -17.26
N PHE A 278 0.21 23.77 -16.20
CA PHE A 278 1.62 24.13 -16.37
C PHE A 278 2.48 22.98 -16.94
N GLN A 279 2.17 21.72 -16.60
CA GLN A 279 2.82 20.57 -17.23
C GLN A 279 2.55 20.52 -18.73
N LYS A 280 1.29 20.70 -19.16
CA LYS A 280 0.94 20.76 -20.58
C LYS A 280 1.63 21.93 -21.28
N ARG A 281 1.71 23.10 -20.64
CA ARG A 281 2.38 24.27 -21.22
C ARG A 281 3.89 24.08 -21.38
N ARG A 282 4.55 23.37 -20.46
CA ARG A 282 5.97 22.99 -20.59
C ARG A 282 6.16 21.98 -21.72
N ALA A 283 5.38 20.89 -21.73
CA ALA A 283 5.44 19.90 -22.80
C ALA A 283 5.24 20.51 -24.19
N ASN A 284 4.29 21.44 -24.34
CA ASN A 284 4.08 22.14 -25.61
C ASN A 284 5.26 23.02 -26.00
N ARG A 285 5.94 23.68 -25.03
CA ARG A 285 7.15 24.46 -25.31
C ARG A 285 8.30 23.55 -25.75
N ASP A 286 8.48 22.42 -25.07
CA ASP A 286 9.55 21.47 -25.38
C ASP A 286 9.34 20.84 -26.77
N ILE A 287 8.09 20.59 -27.18
CA ILE A 287 7.75 20.13 -28.54
C ILE A 287 8.11 21.19 -29.60
N MET A 288 7.71 22.46 -29.39
CA MET A 288 8.03 23.54 -30.34
C MET A 288 9.55 23.75 -30.47
N GLN A 289 10.31 23.59 -29.36
CA GLN A 289 11.77 23.68 -29.39
C GLN A 289 12.47 22.48 -30.05
N MET A 290 11.81 21.32 -30.16
CA MET A 290 12.33 20.17 -30.91
C MET A 290 11.99 20.24 -32.41
N GLU A 291 10.89 20.91 -32.78
CA GLU A 291 10.51 21.14 -34.18
C GLU A 291 11.35 22.25 -34.85
N ASP A 292 11.85 23.22 -34.08
CA ASP A 292 12.75 24.28 -34.56
C ASP A 292 14.25 23.86 -34.61
N ALA A 293 14.58 22.62 -34.21
CA ALA A 293 15.93 22.09 -34.31
C ALA A 293 16.18 21.54 -35.73
N ASP A 294 16.68 22.42 -36.61
CA ASP A 294 17.07 22.14 -37.99
C ASP A 294 17.98 20.88 -38.10
N PRO A 295 17.58 19.84 -38.85
CA PRO A 295 18.40 18.64 -39.07
C PRO A 295 19.68 18.89 -39.88
N ASP A 296 19.78 20.01 -40.62
CA ASP A 296 20.82 20.22 -41.63
C ASP A 296 22.03 21.06 -41.15
N SER A 297 22.07 21.46 -39.88
CA SER A 297 23.17 22.28 -39.35
C SER A 297 24.46 21.52 -38.97
N GLN A 298 24.68 20.27 -39.43
CA GLN A 298 25.93 19.51 -39.16
C GLN A 298 26.59 18.86 -40.39
N ILE A 299 26.47 19.45 -41.58
CA ILE A 299 27.39 19.12 -42.68
C ILE A 299 27.86 20.41 -43.32
N ILE A 300 28.97 20.96 -42.82
CA ILE A 300 30.08 21.60 -43.55
C ILE A 300 31.08 22.04 -42.47
N GLU A 301 32.11 21.23 -42.28
CA GLU A 301 33.51 21.67 -42.08
C GLU A 301 34.35 20.40 -41.91
N ASN A 302 34.78 19.85 -43.05
CA ASN A 302 36.00 19.05 -43.19
C ASN A 302 36.27 18.87 -44.69
N ASN A 303 36.90 19.88 -45.30
CA ASN A 303 38.00 19.81 -46.26
C ASN A 303 38.20 21.15 -46.96
#